data_AF-A0A6V7SL16-F1
#
_entry.id   AF-A0A6V7SL16-F1
#
_cell.length_a   1.000
_cell.length_b   1.000
_cell.length_c   1.000
_cell.angle_alpha   90.00
_cell.angle_beta   90.00
_cell.angle_gamma   90.00
#
_symmetry.space_group_name_H-M   'P 1'
#
loop_
_entity.id
_entity.type
_entity.pdbx_description
1 polymer ?
#
loop_
_entity_poly.entity_id
_entity_poly.type
_entity_poly.pdbx_seq_one_letter_code
_entity_poly.pdbx_strand_id
1 'polypeptide(L)' 'MEQFIAPRVNKKHLSKFYSKNVRIIGKVLKKDGNELTLLACDNEEIKCILTDNQVEEPLDQYVEVLGKVKTKNEIS' A
#
# COMPACT_ATOMS: atom_id res chain seq x y z
N MET A 1 24.55 -10.15 -4.74
CA MET A 1 23.45 -9.81 -3.81
C MET A 1 22.43 -9.04 -4.64
N GLU A 2 21.24 -9.58 -4.86
CA GLU A 2 20.21 -8.83 -5.60
C GLU A 2 19.75 -7.65 -4.75
N GLN A 3 19.73 -6.45 -5.33
CA GLN A 3 19.26 -5.26 -4.64
C GLN A 3 17.73 -5.27 -4.60
N PHE A 4 17.14 -5.26 -3.41
CA PHE A 4 15.69 -5.12 -3.26
C PHE A 4 15.27 -3.67 -3.53
N ILE A 5 14.67 -3.43 -4.70
CA ILE A 5 14.20 -2.12 -5.13
C ILE A 5 12.69 -2.04 -4.91
N ALA A 6 12.26 -1.08 -4.09
CA ALA A 6 10.85 -0.76 -3.88
C ALA A 6 10.65 0.76 -3.79
N PRO A 7 10.39 1.46 -4.91
CA PRO A 7 10.22 2.91 -4.92
C PRO A 7 8.97 3.33 -4.15
N ARG A 8 8.99 4.55 -3.61
CA ARG A 8 7.80 5.19 -3.04
C ARG A 8 6.90 5.67 -4.15
N VAL A 9 5.63 5.28 -4.11
CA VAL A 9 4.65 5.61 -5.14
C VAL A 9 3.31 6.00 -4.52
N ASN A 10 2.52 6.75 -5.27
CA ASN A 10 1.14 7.10 -4.96
C ASN A 10 0.19 6.49 -6.00
N LYS A 11 -1.11 6.76 -5.90
CA LYS A 11 -2.12 6.14 -6.75
C LYS A 11 -1.89 6.44 -8.23
N LYS A 12 -1.63 7.72 -8.55
CA LYS A 12 -1.42 8.20 -9.92
C LYS A 12 -0.32 7.42 -10.66
N HIS A 13 0.67 6.92 -9.94
CA HIS A 13 1.80 6.20 -10.50
C HIS A 13 1.77 4.69 -10.31
N LEU A 14 0.89 4.16 -9.45
CA LEU A 14 0.85 2.75 -9.07
C LEU A 14 0.79 1.80 -10.29
N SER A 15 -0.03 2.14 -11.29
CA SER A 15 -0.19 1.36 -12.52
C SER A 15 1.10 1.18 -13.34
N LYS A 16 2.09 2.07 -13.20
CA LYS A 16 3.40 1.98 -13.86
C LYS A 16 4.32 0.92 -13.22
N PHE A 17 3.93 0.41 -12.06
CA PHE A 17 4.71 -0.53 -11.26
C PHE A 17 4.05 -1.91 -11.17
N TYR A 18 3.16 -2.25 -12.09
CA TYR A 18 2.55 -3.58 -12.16
C TYR A 18 3.59 -4.71 -12.00
N SER A 19 3.29 -5.68 -11.12
CA SER A 19 4.16 -6.81 -10.77
C SER A 19 5.51 -6.44 -10.10
N LYS A 20 5.76 -5.15 -9.81
CA LYS A 20 6.94 -4.67 -9.08
C LYS A 20 6.61 -4.42 -7.62
N ASN A 21 7.63 -4.51 -6.77
CA ASN A 21 7.54 -4.13 -5.37
C ASN A 21 7.55 -2.59 -5.25
N VAL A 22 6.72 -2.04 -4.37
CA VAL A 22 6.61 -0.61 -4.12
C VAL A 22 6.40 -0.34 -2.63
N ARG A 23 6.63 0.91 -2.22
CA ARG A 23 6.30 1.45 -0.89
C ARG A 23 5.18 2.47 -1.02
N ILE A 24 4.11 2.31 -0.26
CA ILE A 24 3.00 3.26 -0.17
C ILE A 24 3.03 3.89 1.20
N ILE A 25 2.98 5.22 1.26
CA ILE A 25 2.76 5.94 2.50
C ILE A 25 1.38 6.56 2.43
N GLY A 26 0.55 6.31 3.43
CA GLY A 26 -0.80 6.86 3.48
C GLY A 26 -1.43 6.80 4.85
N LYS A 27 -2.49 7.60 5.03
CA LYS A 27 -3.30 7.62 6.24
C LYS A 27 -4.26 6.43 6.23
N VAL A 28 -4.34 5.67 7.32
CA VAL A 28 -5.30 4.58 7.49
C VAL A 28 -6.72 5.14 7.52
N LEU A 29 -7.54 4.74 6.55
CA LEU A 29 -8.96 5.09 6.47
C LEU A 29 -9.86 3.98 6.98
N LYS A 30 -9.51 2.73 6.66
CA LYS A 30 -10.33 1.56 6.98
C LYS A 30 -9.47 0.30 7.08
N LYS A 31 -9.83 -0.59 8.01
CA LYS A 31 -9.29 -1.94 8.14
C LYS A 31 -10.43 -2.94 8.23
N ASP A 32 -10.51 -3.88 7.28
CA ASP A 32 -11.47 -4.98 7.30
C ASP A 32 -10.73 -6.32 7.13
N GLY A 33 -10.54 -7.08 8.22
CA GLY A 33 -9.80 -8.35 8.17
C GLY A 33 -8.37 -8.14 7.68
N ASN A 34 -8.04 -8.63 6.48
CA ASN A 34 -6.73 -8.47 5.84
C ASN A 34 -6.66 -7.30 4.85
N GLU A 35 -7.78 -6.62 4.58
CA GLU A 35 -7.81 -5.44 3.71
C GLU A 35 -7.52 -4.19 4.53
N LEU A 36 -6.64 -3.33 4.02
CA LEU A 36 -6.30 -2.01 4.57
C LEU A 36 -6.48 -0.97 3.47
N THR A 37 -7.30 0.06 3.72
CA THR A 37 -7.48 1.18 2.81
C THR A 37 -6.70 2.39 3.31
N LEU A 38 -5.81 2.91 2.46
CA LEU A 38 -4.96 4.06 2.74
C LEU A 38 -5.34 5.26 1.87
N LEU A 39 -5.34 6.45 2.46
CA LEU A 39 -5.33 7.71 1.72
C LEU A 39 -3.87 8.11 1.41
N ALA A 40 -3.49 8.08 0.14
CA ALA A 40 -2.18 8.50 -0.30
C ALA A 40 -2.08 10.05 -0.42
N CYS A 41 -0.86 10.56 -0.64
CA CYS A 41 -0.60 12.00 -0.72
C CYS A 41 -1.26 12.72 -1.90
N ASP A 42 -1.74 11.98 -2.91
CA ASP A 42 -2.53 12.49 -4.03
C ASP A 42 -4.04 12.53 -3.73
N ASN A 43 -4.44 12.38 -2.47
CA ASN A 43 -5.83 12.33 -2.00
C ASN A 43 -6.64 11.16 -2.60
N GLU A 44 -5.95 10.12 -3.04
CA GLU A 44 -6.55 8.93 -3.63
C GLU A 44 -6.41 7.73 -2.70
N GLU A 45 -7.38 6.81 -2.78
CA GLU A 45 -7.41 5.62 -1.95
C GLU A 45 -6.64 4.46 -2.59
N ILE A 46 -5.85 3.73 -1.80
CA ILE A 46 -5.12 2.53 -2.20
C ILE A 46 -5.53 1.37 -1.29
N LYS A 47 -5.88 0.25 -1.91
CA LYS A 47 -6.19 -1.00 -1.22
C LYS A 47 -4.90 -1.80 -1.02
N CYS A 48 -4.64 -2.22 0.22
CA CYS A 48 -3.51 -3.05 0.58
C CYS A 48 -4.04 -4.36 1.17
N ILE A 49 -3.69 -5.47 0.54
CA ILE A 49 -4.02 -6.82 1.03
C ILE A 49 -2.86 -7.29 1.89
N LEU A 50 -3.06 -7.31 3.20
CA LEU A 50 -2.03 -7.71 4.16
C LEU A 50 -2.01 -9.23 4.30
N THR A 51 -0.83 -9.81 4.55
CA THR A 51 -0.72 -11.20 4.99
C THR A 51 -1.16 -11.33 6.45
N ASP A 52 -1.63 -12.51 6.85
CA ASP A 52 -2.09 -12.78 8.23
C ASP A 52 -1.04 -12.36 9.28
N ASN A 53 -1.50 -11.91 10.45
CA ASN A 53 -0.73 -11.41 11.60
C ASN A 53 -0.18 -9.96 11.55
N GLN A 54 -0.82 -9.04 10.83
CA GLN A 54 -0.49 -7.61 11.00
C GLN A 54 -1.31 -6.99 12.14
N VAL A 55 -0.63 -6.18 12.95
CA VAL A 55 -1.20 -5.45 14.09
C VAL A 55 -2.37 -4.59 13.61
N GLU A 56 -3.44 -4.50 14.40
CA GLU A 56 -4.48 -3.49 14.15
C GLU A 56 -3.86 -2.10 14.29
N GLU A 57 -3.63 -1.45 13.15
CA GLU A 57 -3.21 -0.05 13.12
C GLU A 57 -4.43 0.84 13.42
N PRO A 58 -4.32 1.81 14.34
CA PRO A 58 -5.42 2.72 14.63
C PRO A 58 -5.76 3.56 13.40
N LEU A 59 -7.04 3.89 13.28
CA LEU A 59 -7.52 4.81 12.25
C LEU A 59 -6.80 6.16 12.36
N ASP A 60 -6.68 6.87 11.23
CA ASP A 60 -6.02 8.18 11.12
C ASP A 60 -4.51 8.21 11.35
N GLN A 61 -3.87 7.05 11.58
CA GLN A 61 -2.42 6.94 11.60
C GLN A 61 -1.84 6.90 10.18
N TYR A 62 -0.65 7.48 9.98
CA TYR A 62 0.13 7.29 8.76
C TYR A 62 1.01 6.05 8.86
N VAL A 63 0.96 5.20 7.85
CA VAL A 63 1.72 3.95 7.78
C VAL A 63 2.50 3.84 6.46
N GLU A 64 3.61 3.10 6.47
CA GLU A 64 4.34 2.71 5.26
C GLU A 64 4.06 1.22 4.98
N VAL A 65 3.44 0.93 3.82
CA VAL A 65 3.15 -0.45 3.38
C VAL A 65 4.07 -0.81 2.22
N LEU A 66 4.78 -1.93 2.38
CA LEU A 66 5.59 -2.54 1.35
C LEU A 66 4.81 -3.70 0.72
N GLY A 67 4.65 -3.69 -0.60
CA GLY A 67 3.92 -4.75 -1.28
C GLY A 67 4.16 -4.78 -2.79
N LYS A 68 3.67 -5.82 -3.45
CA LYS A 68 3.73 -5.97 -4.91
C LYS A 68 2.44 -5.46 -5.54
N VAL A 69 2.56 -4.65 -6.59
CA VAL A 69 1.40 -4.12 -7.31
C VAL A 69 0.68 -5.23 -8.07
N LYS A 70 -0.61 -5.41 -7.78
CA LYS A 70 -1.49 -6.37 -8.46
C LYS A 70 -2.36 -5.70 -9.51
N THR A 71 -2.88 -4.52 -9.21
CA THR A 71 -3.74 -3.76 -10.13
C THR A 71 -3.44 -2.27 -10.04
N LYS A 72 -4.19 -1.44 -10.75
CA LYS A 72 -4.06 0.03 -10.68
C LYS A 72 -4.34 0.59 -9.28
N ASN A 73 -4.99 -0.19 -8.41
CA ASN A 73 -5.54 0.27 -7.14
C ASN A 73 -5.08 -0.56 -5.93
N GLU A 74 -4.33 -1.63 -6.15
CA GLU A 74 -4.12 -2.69 -5.16
C GLU A 74 -2.67 -3.15 -5.10
N ILE A 75 -2.18 -3.34 -3.86
CA ILE A 75 -0.94 -4.03 -3.56
C ILE A 75 -1.20 -5.20 -2.60
N SER A 76 -0.35 -6.22 -2.66
CA SER A 76 -0.33 -7.36 -1.73
C SER A 76 1.10 -7.74 -1.37
#